data_AF-A0A1U7X6W3-F1
#
_entry.id   AF-A0A1U7X6W3-F1
#
_cell.length_a   1.000
_cell.length_b   1.000
_cell.length_c   1.000
_cell.angle_alpha   90.00
_cell.angle_beta   90.00
_cell.angle_gamma   90.00
#
_symmetry.space_group_name_H-M   'P 1'
#
loop_
_entity.id
_entity.type
_entity.pdbx_description
1 polymer ?
#
loop_
_entity_poly.entity_id
_entity_poly.type
_entity_poly.pdbx_seq_one_letter_code
_entity_poly.pdbx_strand_id
1 'polypeptide(L)'
;ILALILFLRLAAWLQALIADFEVSEGIYSRARIKESDSVCLWLGANVMLEYSCEEATILLKRNLENAKASLEVLVADLQFLRDQVTITQVTIARVYNWDVHQRKLRQAASPKES
;
A
#
# COMPACT_ATOMS: atom_id res chain seq x y z
N ILE A 1 14.84 -2.11 -51.66
CA ILE A 1 14.64 -1.11 -50.58
C ILE A 1 13.62 -1.61 -49.55
N LEU A 2 12.39 -1.96 -49.92
CA LEU A 2 11.41 -2.55 -48.98
C LEU A 2 11.89 -3.82 -48.26
N ALA A 3 12.54 -4.76 -48.97
CA ALA A 3 13.10 -5.97 -48.35
C ALA A 3 14.22 -5.67 -47.33
N LEU A 4 15.01 -4.61 -47.57
CA LEU A 4 16.08 -4.18 -46.66
C LEU A 4 15.51 -3.52 -45.40
N ILE A 5 14.43 -2.74 -45.55
CA ILE A 5 13.69 -2.12 -44.43
C ILE A 5 13.02 -3.22 -43.59
N LEU A 6 12.43 -4.23 -44.24
CA LEU A 6 11.83 -5.37 -43.55
C LEU A 6 12.89 -6.20 -42.81
N PHE A 7 14.06 -6.42 -43.42
CA PHE A 7 15.18 -7.16 -42.83
C PHE A 7 15.83 -6.39 -41.66
N LEU A 8 16.01 -5.07 -41.78
CA LEU A 8 16.48 -4.23 -40.68
C LEU A 8 15.46 -4.15 -39.54
N ARG A 9 14.15 -4.11 -39.85
CA ARG A 9 13.10 -4.26 -38.83
C ARG A 9 13.20 -5.62 -38.15
N LEU A 10 13.31 -6.72 -38.90
CA LEU A 10 13.46 -8.07 -38.34
C LEU A 10 14.72 -8.20 -37.47
N ALA A 11 15.82 -7.60 -37.90
CA ALA A 11 17.09 -7.59 -37.16
C ALA A 11 17.02 -6.78 -35.86
N ALA A 12 16.20 -5.71 -35.82
CA ALA A 12 15.97 -4.94 -34.60
C ALA A 12 15.11 -5.68 -33.56
N TRP A 13 14.20 -6.57 -34.00
CA TRP A 13 13.47 -7.48 -33.11
C TRP A 13 14.37 -8.58 -32.54
N LEU A 14 15.44 -8.95 -33.24
CA LEU A 14 16.38 -10.00 -32.84
C LEU A 14 17.46 -9.54 -31.85
N GLN A 15 17.37 -8.33 -31.32
CA GLN A 15 18.36 -7.82 -30.37
C GLN A 15 18.12 -8.46 -29.01
N ALA A 16 18.77 -9.59 -28.80
CA ALA A 16 18.86 -10.33 -27.55
C ALA A 16 18.97 -9.39 -26.35
N LEU A 17 17.92 -9.34 -25.52
CA LEU A 17 17.90 -8.55 -24.30
C LEU A 17 18.88 -9.17 -23.31
N ILE A 18 19.96 -8.45 -23.01
CA ILE A 18 20.96 -8.87 -22.03
C ILE A 18 20.66 -8.15 -20.73
N ALA A 19 20.48 -8.92 -19.66
CA ALA A 19 20.25 -8.40 -18.32
C ALA A 19 21.21 -9.06 -17.33
N ASP A 20 21.57 -8.31 -16.28
CA ASP A 20 22.33 -8.84 -15.15
C ASP A 20 21.32 -9.35 -14.11
N PHE A 21 21.30 -10.67 -13.90
CA PHE A 21 20.40 -11.34 -12.96
C PHE A 21 21.06 -11.50 -11.60
N GLU A 22 20.35 -11.16 -10.54
CA GLU A 22 20.78 -11.40 -9.18
C GLU A 22 20.66 -12.90 -8.85
N VAL A 23 21.78 -13.56 -8.58
CA VAL A 23 21.84 -14.98 -8.21
C VAL A 23 21.88 -15.13 -6.69
N SER A 24 22.51 -14.17 -6.02
CA SER A 24 22.57 -14.02 -4.57
C SER A 24 22.80 -12.55 -4.25
N GLU A 25 22.65 -12.16 -2.98
CA GLU A 25 22.78 -10.77 -2.54
C GLU A 25 24.12 -10.17 -2.99
N GLY A 26 24.06 -9.17 -3.87
CA GLY A 26 25.24 -8.51 -4.43
C GLY A 26 26.02 -9.30 -5.49
N ILE A 27 25.58 -10.52 -5.86
CA ILE A 27 26.19 -11.36 -6.89
C ILE A 27 25.29 -11.39 -8.12
N TYR A 28 25.78 -10.80 -9.21
CA TYR A 28 25.05 -10.68 -10.47
C TYR A 28 25.70 -11.49 -11.58
N SER A 29 24.88 -12.12 -12.42
CA SER A 29 25.32 -12.87 -13.59
C SER A 29 24.62 -12.35 -14.84
N ARG A 30 25.40 -12.08 -15.88
CA ARG A 30 24.88 -11.61 -17.16
C ARG A 30 24.26 -12.76 -17.94
N ALA A 31 22.99 -12.65 -18.28
CA ALA A 31 22.33 -13.63 -19.14
C ALA A 31 21.51 -12.97 -20.24
N ARG A 32 21.29 -13.76 -21.30
CA ARG A 32 20.42 -13.40 -22.41
C ARG A 32 19.00 -13.88 -22.10
N ILE A 33 18.05 -12.96 -22.14
CA ILE A 33 16.63 -13.25 -22.03
C ILE A 33 16.14 -13.81 -23.37
N LYS A 34 15.42 -14.94 -23.30
CA LYS A 34 14.66 -15.46 -24.45
C LYS A 34 13.30 -14.77 -24.48
N GLU A 35 12.80 -14.46 -25.66
CA GLU A 35 11.42 -14.00 -25.82
C GLU A 35 10.48 -15.09 -25.32
N SER A 36 9.62 -14.73 -24.36
CA SER A 36 8.62 -15.60 -23.74
C SER A 36 7.33 -14.81 -23.61
N ASP A 37 6.21 -15.45 -23.91
CA ASP A 37 4.87 -14.85 -23.80
C ASP A 37 4.27 -15.03 -22.40
N SER A 38 4.98 -15.73 -21.52
CA SER A 38 4.59 -16.02 -20.14
C SER A 38 5.65 -15.62 -19.11
N VAL A 39 5.18 -15.32 -17.90
CA VAL A 39 5.97 -14.95 -16.72
C VAL A 39 5.50 -15.72 -15.49
N CYS A 40 6.44 -16.05 -14.60
CA CYS A 40 6.11 -16.69 -13.33
C CYS A 40 5.95 -15.63 -12.23
N LEU A 41 4.78 -15.60 -11.59
CA LEU A 41 4.48 -14.71 -10.47
C LEU A 41 4.43 -15.49 -9.16
N TRP A 42 5.05 -14.92 -8.13
CA TRP A 42 4.94 -15.40 -6.76
C TRP A 42 3.71 -14.77 -6.08
N LEU A 43 2.73 -15.60 -5.71
CA LEU A 43 1.47 -15.14 -5.15
C LEU A 43 1.45 -15.17 -3.61
N GLY A 44 2.53 -15.67 -2.99
CA GLY A 44 2.61 -15.89 -1.54
C GLY A 44 2.24 -17.33 -1.16
N ALA A 45 2.27 -17.62 0.15
CA ALA A 45 1.98 -18.96 0.70
C ALA A 45 2.76 -20.11 0.02
N ASN A 46 4.00 -19.84 -0.41
CA ASN A 46 4.85 -20.78 -1.16
C ASN A 46 4.30 -21.23 -2.52
N VAL A 47 3.45 -20.40 -3.15
CA VAL A 47 2.85 -20.67 -4.46
C VAL A 47 3.40 -19.73 -5.52
N MET A 48 3.90 -20.32 -6.60
CA MET A 48 4.29 -19.65 -7.84
C MET A 48 3.43 -20.19 -8.99
N LEU A 49 2.90 -19.31 -9.83
CA LEU A 49 2.13 -19.68 -11.01
C LEU A 49 2.63 -18.94 -12.25
N GLU A 50 2.59 -19.64 -13.37
CA GLU A 50 2.87 -19.08 -14.68
C GLU A 50 1.61 -18.42 -15.24
N TYR A 51 1.75 -17.21 -15.77
CA TYR A 51 0.70 -16.42 -16.41
C TYR A 51 1.19 -15.91 -17.75
N SER A 52 0.28 -15.66 -18.69
CA SER A 52 0.62 -14.86 -19.86
C SER A 52 1.01 -13.42 -19.44
N CYS A 53 1.83 -12.76 -20.25
CA CYS A 53 2.22 -11.36 -20.01
C CYS A 53 1.00 -10.43 -19.85
N GLU A 54 -0.08 -10.69 -20.58
CA GLU A 54 -1.32 -9.92 -20.50
C GLU A 54 -2.06 -10.15 -19.17
N GLU A 55 -2.29 -11.40 -18.78
CA GLU A 55 -2.95 -11.75 -17.51
C GLU A 55 -2.14 -11.24 -16.30
N ALA A 56 -0.83 -11.40 -16.33
CA ALA A 56 0.08 -10.88 -15.31
C ALA A 56 -0.06 -9.36 -15.16
N THR A 57 -0.11 -8.64 -16.28
CA THR A 57 -0.27 -7.18 -16.29
C THR A 57 -1.62 -6.77 -15.69
N ILE A 58 -2.70 -7.46 -16.06
CA ILE A 58 -4.04 -7.20 -15.53
C ILE A 58 -4.08 -7.47 -14.02
N LEU A 59 -3.53 -8.61 -13.57
CA LEU A 59 -3.47 -8.99 -12.17
C LEU A 59 -2.70 -7.94 -11.34
N LEU A 60 -1.52 -7.54 -11.81
CA LEU A 60 -0.69 -6.55 -11.11
C LEU A 60 -1.35 -5.17 -11.07
N LYS A 61 -1.99 -4.74 -12.16
CA LYS A 61 -2.75 -3.48 -12.20
C LYS A 61 -3.92 -3.49 -11.21
N ARG A 62 -4.71 -4.58 -11.21
CA ARG A 62 -5.81 -4.74 -10.26
C ARG A 62 -5.31 -4.76 -8.81
N ASN A 63 -4.19 -5.43 -8.53
CA ASN A 63 -3.61 -5.44 -7.20
C ASN A 63 -3.15 -4.03 -6.77
N LEU A 64 -2.53 -3.28 -7.69
CA LEU A 64 -2.13 -1.89 -7.46
C LEU A 64 -3.32 -0.98 -7.17
N GLU A 65 -4.40 -1.10 -7.95
CA GLU A 65 -5.64 -0.33 -7.76
C GLU A 65 -6.29 -0.64 -6.41
N ASN A 66 -6.39 -1.93 -6.06
CA ASN A 66 -6.93 -2.36 -4.77
C ASN A 66 -6.10 -1.82 -3.59
N ALA A 67 -4.77 -1.87 -3.69
CA ALA A 67 -3.87 -1.35 -2.67
C ALA A 67 -4.02 0.16 -2.50
N LYS A 68 -4.15 0.91 -3.60
CA LYS A 68 -4.40 2.36 -3.57
C LYS A 68 -5.76 2.70 -2.96
N ALA A 69 -6.82 2.01 -3.36
CA ALA A 69 -8.15 2.21 -2.79
C ALA A 69 -8.16 1.91 -1.28
N SER A 70 -7.49 0.83 -0.87
CA SER A 70 -7.35 0.47 0.54
C SER A 70 -6.56 1.53 1.32
N LEU A 71 -5.50 2.09 0.72
CA LEU A 71 -4.74 3.19 1.31
C LEU A 71 -5.61 4.44 1.53
N GLU A 72 -6.42 4.82 0.54
CA GLU A 72 -7.32 5.97 0.65
C GLU A 72 -8.32 5.81 1.80
N VAL A 73 -8.93 4.61 1.92
CA VAL A 73 -9.83 4.28 3.03
C VAL A 73 -9.10 4.37 4.38
N LEU A 74 -7.92 3.76 4.50
CA LEU A 74 -7.15 3.78 5.74
C LEU A 74 -6.73 5.20 6.15
N VAL A 75 -6.39 6.07 5.19
CA VAL A 75 -6.08 7.47 5.47
C VAL A 75 -7.29 8.21 6.01
N ALA A 76 -8.47 8.00 5.42
CA ALA A 76 -9.72 8.59 5.91
C ALA A 76 -10.08 8.10 7.32
N ASP A 77 -9.93 6.80 7.59
CA ASP A 77 -10.18 6.20 8.90
C ASP A 77 -9.22 6.73 9.96
N LEU A 78 -7.92 6.88 9.64
CA LEU A 78 -6.94 7.46 10.54
C LEU A 78 -7.28 8.93 10.89
N GLN A 79 -7.71 9.68 9.89
CA GLN A 79 -8.15 11.06 10.07
C GLN A 79 -9.39 11.12 10.99
N PHE A 80 -10.37 10.26 10.76
CA PHE A 80 -11.55 10.13 11.62
C PHE A 80 -11.17 9.77 13.06
N LEU A 81 -10.31 8.77 13.26
CA LEU A 81 -9.85 8.36 14.59
C LEU A 81 -9.13 9.48 15.33
N ARG A 82 -8.28 10.26 14.64
CA ARG A 82 -7.59 11.42 15.23
C ARG A 82 -8.59 12.44 15.77
N ASP A 83 -9.63 12.73 15.00
CA ASP A 83 -10.65 13.70 15.39
C ASP A 83 -11.51 13.15 16.53
N GLN A 84 -11.86 11.85 16.51
CA GLN A 84 -12.54 11.19 17.62
C GLN A 84 -11.73 11.24 18.92
N VAL A 85 -10.42 10.95 18.88
CA VAL A 85 -9.55 11.06 20.06
C VAL A 85 -9.60 12.46 20.66
N THR A 86 -9.52 13.49 19.81
CA THR A 86 -9.57 14.89 20.26
C THR A 86 -10.92 15.24 20.90
N ILE A 87 -12.04 14.83 20.28
CA ILE A 87 -13.40 15.06 20.80
C ILE A 87 -13.58 14.36 22.15
N THR A 88 -13.14 13.10 22.25
CA THR A 88 -13.21 12.33 23.49
C THR A 88 -12.41 13.00 24.61
N GLN A 89 -11.19 13.46 24.33
CA GLN A 89 -10.36 14.16 25.31
C GLN A 89 -11.04 15.44 25.84
N VAL A 90 -11.61 16.26 24.96
CA VAL A 90 -12.34 17.48 25.36
C VAL A 90 -13.58 17.12 26.17
N THR A 91 -14.31 16.08 25.78
CA THR A 91 -15.52 15.63 26.48
C THR A 91 -15.19 15.15 27.89
N ILE A 92 -14.11 14.38 28.06
CA ILE A 92 -13.62 13.94 29.38
C ILE A 92 -13.28 15.16 30.25
N ALA A 93 -12.56 16.15 29.71
CA ALA A 93 -12.23 17.37 30.44
C ALA A 93 -13.48 18.16 30.87
N ARG A 94 -14.49 18.27 30.00
CA ARG A 94 -15.76 18.93 30.32
C ARG A 94 -16.52 18.22 31.44
N VAL A 95 -16.63 16.90 31.37
CA VAL A 95 -17.28 16.09 32.42
C VAL A 95 -16.55 16.24 33.74
N TYR A 96 -15.21 16.21 33.73
CA TYR A 96 -14.40 16.43 34.92
C TYR A 96 -14.64 17.82 35.53
N ASN A 97 -14.60 18.87 34.71
CA ASN A 97 -14.84 20.24 35.17
C ASN A 97 -16.24 20.41 35.77
N TRP A 98 -17.25 19.81 35.14
CA TRP A 98 -18.61 19.81 35.66
C TRP A 98 -18.69 19.08 37.01
N ASP A 99 -18.09 17.90 37.15
CA ASP A 99 -18.08 17.15 38.41
C ASP A 99 -17.42 17.96 39.55
N VAL A 100 -16.27 18.58 39.30
CA VAL A 100 -15.60 19.46 40.28
C VAL A 100 -16.50 20.64 40.68
N HIS A 101 -17.18 21.29 39.73
CA HIS A 101 -18.12 22.37 40.01
C HIS A 101 -19.29 21.89 40.89
N GLN A 102 -19.88 20.74 40.57
CA GLN A 102 -20.97 20.15 41.35
C GLN A 102 -20.56 19.78 42.78
N ARG A 103 -19.32 19.29 42.97
CA ARG A 103 -18.79 19.00 44.32
C ARG A 103 -18.61 20.27 45.15
N LYS A 104 -18.11 21.35 44.54
CA LYS A 104 -17.96 22.66 45.21
C LYS A 104 -19.30 23.24 45.63
N LEU A 105 -20.32 23.18 44.75
CA LEU A 105 -21.67 23.61 45.10
C LEU A 105 -22.26 22.82 46.28
N ARG A 106 -22.07 21.50 46.30
CA ARG A 106 -22.53 20.64 47.41
C ARG A 106 -21.83 20.97 48.74
N GLN A 107 -20.53 21.27 48.72
CA GLN A 107 -19.77 21.68 49.91
C GLN A 107 -20.15 23.08 50.40
N ALA A 108 -20.51 24.00 49.50
CA ALA A 108 -21.00 25.32 49.87
C ALA A 108 -22.43 25.27 50.45
N ALA A 109 -23.23 24.26 50.09
CA ALA A 109 -24.59 24.07 50.58
C ALA A 109 -24.68 23.32 51.92
N SER A 110 -23.61 22.67 52.38
CA SER A 110 -23.55 22.10 53.74
C SER A 110 -23.29 23.21 54.77
N PRO A 111 -24.21 23.50 55.71
CA PRO A 111 -23.99 24.49 56.75
C PRO A 111 -22.82 24.05 57.64
N LYS A 112 -21.91 24.98 57.95
CA LYS A 112 -20.94 24.77 59.04
C LYS A 112 -21.73 24.72 60.35
N GLU A 113 -21.93 23.52 60.90
CA GLU A 113 -22.36 23.38 62.30
C GLU A 113 -21.27 24.00 63.19
N SER A 114 -21.74 24.90 64.06
CA SER A 114 -21.00 25.73 65.02
C SER A 114 -20.30 24.95 66.11
#